data_AF-A0A8S1TM62-F1
#
_entry.id   AF-A0A8S1TM62-F1
#
_cell.length_a   1.000
_cell.length_b   1.000
_cell.length_c   1.000
_cell.angle_alpha   90.00
_cell.angle_beta   90.00
_cell.angle_gamma   90.00
#
_symmetry.space_group_name_H-M   'P 1'
#
loop_
_entity.id
_entity.type
_entity.pdbx_description
1 polymer ?
#
loop_
_entity_poly.entity_id
_entity_poly.type
_entity_poly.pdbx_seq_one_letter_code
_entity_poly.pdbx_strand_id
1 'polypeptide(L)'
;MKQRKRSHIKYFSKPIIEGQYGVVPARAVPSHIPRPSYISDAKPVYGIYEGAPVVHSQDMIQKLRKAAQIAATTAYVAQKSVRQGMTTDDLDKIVHEFIISQNAYPSPIGFMGFPKSVCTSVNEVCCHGIPNLRPLDGGDSLNIDVTIFYDGVHGDTSVMAQVPEMNPEITKLIDTTQKALYEAIKICKPGQKFSKIGDIIEEVAGDEGFTVCELFTGHGIGELMHMPPTIIHNLNDYPGVMVPGNVFTIEPILLMRHDQYLMWKDNFTVVSPDNPSAQWEHMILITENGYEVLTKREDETGI
;
A
#
# COMPACT_ATOMS: atom_id res chain seq x y z
N MET A 1 0.42 44.56 3.49
CA MET A 1 0.08 43.15 3.18
C MET A 1 0.97 42.69 2.03
N LYS A 2 2.00 41.87 2.30
CA LYS A 2 2.83 41.30 1.24
C LYS A 2 1.98 40.24 0.52
N GLN A 3 1.67 40.46 -0.75
CA GLN A 3 1.19 39.42 -1.65
C GLN A 3 2.21 38.27 -1.59
N ARG A 4 1.83 37.14 -0.98
CA ARG A 4 2.53 35.87 -1.20
C ARG A 4 2.46 35.63 -2.71
N LYS A 5 3.58 35.78 -3.39
CA LYS A 5 3.73 35.28 -4.77
C LYS A 5 3.31 33.82 -4.71
N ARG A 6 2.23 33.44 -5.41
CA ARG A 6 1.97 32.04 -5.72
C ARG A 6 3.22 31.56 -6.44
N SER A 7 4.04 30.76 -5.75
CA SER A 7 5.14 30.03 -6.38
C SER A 7 4.55 29.33 -7.60
N HIS A 8 5.25 29.39 -8.73
CA HIS A 8 4.85 28.65 -9.92
C HIS A 8 4.58 27.21 -9.51
N ILE A 9 3.33 26.76 -9.63
CA ILE A 9 2.94 25.38 -9.36
C ILE A 9 3.72 24.55 -10.37
N LYS A 10 4.72 23.80 -9.89
CA LYS A 10 5.50 22.90 -10.71
C LYS A 10 4.65 21.66 -10.90
N TYR A 11 4.00 21.55 -12.05
CA TYR A 11 3.33 20.32 -12.44
C TYR A 11 4.40 19.28 -12.77
N PHE A 12 4.44 18.20 -11.98
CA PHE A 12 5.36 17.09 -12.19
C PHE A 12 4.90 16.16 -13.30
N SER A 13 3.59 16.08 -13.49
CA SER A 13 2.89 15.30 -14.51
C SER A 13 1.58 16.01 -14.87
N LYS A 14 0.85 15.48 -15.86
CA LYS A 14 -0.51 15.97 -16.15
C LYS A 14 -1.44 15.59 -14.99
N PRO A 15 -2.20 16.54 -14.42
CA PRO A 15 -3.12 16.25 -13.34
C PRO A 15 -4.13 15.17 -13.72
N ILE A 16 -4.46 14.31 -12.76
CA ILE A 16 -5.48 13.29 -12.91
C ILE A 16 -6.83 13.90 -12.56
N ILE A 17 -7.82 13.66 -13.42
CA ILE A 17 -9.15 14.26 -13.31
C ILE A 17 -10.14 13.19 -12.88
N GLU A 18 -10.83 13.46 -11.77
CA GLU A 18 -11.92 12.61 -11.25
C GLU A 18 -12.95 12.32 -12.35
N GLY A 19 -13.29 11.04 -12.54
CA GLY A 19 -14.35 10.62 -13.46
C GLY A 19 -14.03 10.79 -14.95
N GLN A 20 -12.82 11.19 -15.33
CA GLN A 20 -12.43 11.33 -16.74
C GLN A 20 -12.41 10.00 -17.48
N TYR A 21 -12.06 8.91 -16.80
CA TYR A 21 -11.96 7.56 -17.37
C TYR A 21 -12.90 6.61 -16.67
N GLY A 22 -13.56 5.75 -17.45
CA GLY A 22 -14.53 4.79 -16.93
C GLY A 22 -13.88 3.67 -16.12
N VAL A 23 -14.62 3.17 -15.12
CA VAL A 23 -14.29 1.97 -14.36
C VAL A 23 -15.14 0.83 -14.90
N VAL A 24 -14.52 -0.28 -15.28
CA VAL A 24 -15.24 -1.49 -15.72
C VAL A 24 -15.51 -2.41 -14.51
N PRO A 25 -16.53 -3.28 -14.57
CA PRO A 25 -16.84 -4.20 -13.47
C PRO A 25 -15.66 -5.10 -13.05
N ALA A 26 -15.70 -5.54 -11.79
CA ALA A 26 -14.78 -6.54 -11.26
C ALA A 26 -14.78 -7.82 -12.11
N ARG A 27 -13.60 -8.45 -12.22
CA ARG A 27 -13.45 -9.74 -12.89
C ARG A 27 -13.97 -10.86 -11.97
N ALA A 28 -14.56 -11.89 -12.57
CA ALA A 28 -15.20 -12.97 -11.81
C ALA A 28 -14.15 -13.87 -11.14
N VAL A 29 -14.30 -14.10 -9.83
CA VAL A 29 -13.51 -15.08 -9.09
C VAL A 29 -14.17 -16.46 -9.17
N PRO A 30 -13.48 -17.52 -9.65
CA PRO A 30 -14.00 -18.89 -9.68
C PRO A 30 -14.62 -19.35 -8.36
N SER A 31 -15.68 -20.17 -8.43
CA SER A 31 -16.44 -20.58 -7.24
C SER A 31 -15.63 -21.44 -6.26
N HIS A 32 -14.62 -22.17 -6.74
CA HIS A 32 -13.79 -23.05 -5.92
C HIS A 32 -12.78 -22.31 -5.03
N ILE A 33 -12.49 -21.05 -5.31
CA ILE A 33 -11.56 -20.24 -4.51
C ILE A 33 -12.28 -19.80 -3.21
N PRO A 34 -11.69 -20.08 -2.04
CA PRO A 34 -12.22 -19.61 -0.76
C PRO A 34 -12.36 -18.09 -0.74
N ARG A 35 -13.44 -17.59 -0.13
CA ARG A 35 -13.73 -16.16 -0.04
C ARG A 35 -13.58 -15.68 1.41
N PRO A 36 -13.07 -14.47 1.63
CA PRO A 36 -13.06 -13.87 2.96
C PRO A 36 -14.48 -13.52 3.42
N SER A 37 -14.66 -13.35 4.73
CA SER A 37 -16.00 -13.27 5.34
C SER A 37 -16.84 -12.10 4.81
N TYR A 38 -16.20 -10.96 4.49
CA TYR A 38 -16.88 -9.76 4.01
C TYR A 38 -17.57 -9.93 2.65
N ILE A 39 -17.33 -11.03 1.94
CA ILE A 39 -18.10 -11.36 0.72
C ILE A 39 -19.45 -12.00 1.04
N SER A 40 -19.51 -12.78 2.13
CA SER A 40 -20.75 -13.39 2.62
C SER A 40 -21.50 -12.52 3.62
N ASP A 41 -20.81 -11.60 4.30
CA ASP A 41 -21.40 -10.78 5.33
C ASP A 41 -22.27 -9.67 4.73
N ALA A 42 -23.52 -9.56 5.20
CA ALA A 42 -24.48 -8.57 4.70
C ALA A 42 -24.18 -7.12 5.15
N LYS A 43 -23.16 -6.92 5.99
CA LYS A 43 -22.76 -5.61 6.50
C LYS A 43 -21.29 -5.39 6.14
N PRO A 44 -20.95 -4.32 5.40
CA PRO A 44 -19.56 -3.98 5.18
C PRO A 44 -18.94 -3.62 6.55
N VAL A 45 -17.73 -4.11 6.78
CA VAL A 45 -16.96 -3.73 7.96
C VAL A 45 -16.38 -2.34 7.69
N TYR A 46 -16.81 -1.35 8.48
CA TYR A 46 -16.25 0.00 8.46
C TYR A 46 -15.53 0.28 9.78
N GLY A 47 -14.39 0.97 9.70
CA GLY A 47 -13.66 1.50 10.87
C GLY A 47 -12.32 0.82 11.15
N ILE A 48 -11.58 1.40 12.09
CA ILE A 48 -10.35 0.83 12.63
C ILE A 48 -10.74 -0.20 13.68
N TYR A 49 -10.25 -1.43 13.56
CA TYR A 49 -10.43 -2.42 14.61
C TYR A 49 -9.67 -1.96 15.86
N GLU A 50 -10.40 -1.77 16.95
CA GLU A 50 -9.80 -1.50 18.25
C GLU A 50 -9.41 -2.82 18.94
N GLY A 51 -8.27 -2.84 19.62
CA GLY A 51 -7.85 -4.02 20.37
C GLY A 51 -6.36 -4.08 20.64
N ALA A 52 -5.95 -5.12 21.35
CA ALA A 52 -4.54 -5.41 21.57
C ALA A 52 -3.91 -5.99 20.28
N PRO A 53 -2.61 -5.71 20.02
CA PRO A 53 -1.86 -6.36 18.93
C PRO A 53 -1.96 -7.89 19.04
N VAL A 54 -2.27 -8.56 17.92
CA VAL A 54 -2.45 -10.01 17.91
C VAL A 54 -1.13 -10.74 17.84
N VAL A 55 -1.01 -11.83 18.60
CA VAL A 55 0.11 -12.77 18.56
C VAL A 55 -0.34 -14.03 17.85
N HIS A 56 0.20 -14.28 16.67
CA HIS A 56 -0.16 -15.43 15.85
C HIS A 56 0.55 -16.71 16.31
N SER A 57 -0.16 -17.84 16.23
CA SER A 57 0.44 -19.16 16.44
C SER A 57 1.42 -19.51 15.31
N GLN A 58 2.29 -20.51 15.53
CA GLN A 58 3.23 -20.95 14.51
C GLN A 58 2.54 -21.46 13.24
N ASP A 59 1.45 -22.21 13.39
CA ASP A 59 0.63 -22.65 12.26
C ASP A 59 0.07 -21.45 11.50
N MET A 60 -0.36 -20.42 12.22
CA MET A 60 -0.91 -19.24 11.59
C MET A 60 0.16 -18.48 10.79
N ILE A 61 1.35 -18.34 11.36
CA ILE A 61 2.50 -17.71 10.71
C ILE A 61 2.89 -18.43 9.42
N GLN A 62 2.81 -19.77 9.35
CA GLN A 62 3.12 -20.49 8.10
C GLN A 62 2.15 -20.15 6.96
N LYS A 63 0.85 -20.01 7.26
CA LYS A 63 -0.12 -19.60 6.24
C LYS A 63 0.10 -18.14 5.83
N LEU A 64 0.39 -17.26 6.79
CA LEU A 64 0.72 -15.86 6.53
C LEU A 64 1.95 -15.72 5.63
N ARG A 65 3.02 -16.51 5.87
CA ARG A 65 4.18 -16.59 4.97
C ARG A 65 3.78 -16.96 3.55
N LYS A 66 2.89 -17.94 3.40
CA LYS A 66 2.45 -18.38 2.07
C LYS A 66 1.61 -17.30 1.37
N ALA A 67 0.70 -16.66 2.09
CA ALA A 67 -0.11 -15.57 1.55
C ALA A 67 0.75 -14.37 1.14
N ALA A 68 1.68 -13.97 2.01
CA ALA A 68 2.67 -12.93 1.75
C ALA A 68 3.52 -13.23 0.52
N GLN A 69 4.02 -14.47 0.36
CA GLN A 69 4.79 -14.86 -0.82
C GLN A 69 3.97 -14.69 -2.13
N ILE A 70 2.69 -15.05 -2.11
CA ILE A 70 1.79 -14.87 -3.26
C ILE A 70 1.60 -13.38 -3.56
N ALA A 71 1.33 -12.55 -2.54
CA ALA A 71 1.19 -11.10 -2.69
C ALA A 71 2.45 -10.46 -3.28
N ALA A 72 3.63 -10.78 -2.72
CA ALA A 72 4.92 -10.27 -3.19
C ALA A 72 5.22 -10.65 -4.65
N THR A 73 4.96 -11.91 -5.02
CA THR A 73 5.15 -12.37 -6.41
C THR A 73 4.18 -11.67 -7.36
N THR A 74 2.93 -11.47 -6.93
CA THR A 74 1.91 -10.75 -7.70
C THR A 74 2.32 -9.30 -7.93
N ALA A 75 2.76 -8.59 -6.88
CA ALA A 75 3.24 -7.21 -6.97
C ALA A 75 4.46 -7.11 -7.90
N TYR A 76 5.40 -8.06 -7.84
CA TYR A 76 6.54 -8.12 -8.75
C TYR A 76 6.10 -8.28 -10.22
N VAL A 77 5.19 -9.22 -10.51
CA VAL A 77 4.65 -9.42 -11.87
C VAL A 77 3.94 -8.17 -12.37
N ALA A 78 3.15 -7.51 -11.51
CA ALA A 78 2.47 -6.27 -11.84
C ALA A 78 3.47 -5.15 -12.17
N GLN A 79 4.48 -4.94 -11.31
CA GLN A 79 5.52 -3.93 -11.51
C GLN A 79 6.26 -4.12 -12.83
N LYS A 80 6.67 -5.36 -13.17
CA LYS A 80 7.37 -5.64 -14.45
C LYS A 80 6.47 -5.54 -15.69
N SER A 81 5.15 -5.53 -15.50
CA SER A 81 4.19 -5.43 -16.61
C SER A 81 3.90 -4.00 -17.05
N VAL A 82 4.23 -3.01 -16.19
CA VAL A 82 3.97 -1.59 -16.43
C VAL A 82 4.69 -1.12 -17.70
N ARG A 83 3.91 -0.50 -18.60
CA ARG A 83 4.40 0.11 -19.83
C ARG A 83 3.51 1.27 -20.25
N GLN A 84 4.11 2.24 -20.93
CA GLN A 84 3.36 3.36 -21.49
C GLN A 84 2.22 2.88 -22.41
N GLY A 85 1.07 3.55 -22.32
CA GLY A 85 -0.11 3.27 -23.13
C GLY A 85 -1.03 2.16 -22.62
N MET A 86 -0.59 1.33 -21.67
CA MET A 86 -1.51 0.40 -21.00
C MET A 86 -2.40 1.14 -20.00
N THR A 87 -3.59 0.62 -19.73
CA THR A 87 -4.47 1.18 -18.71
C THR A 87 -4.21 0.58 -17.34
N THR A 88 -4.66 1.24 -16.27
CA THR A 88 -4.65 0.61 -14.94
C THR A 88 -5.61 -0.58 -14.87
N ASP A 89 -6.68 -0.61 -15.68
CA ASP A 89 -7.53 -1.80 -15.85
C ASP A 89 -6.81 -3.01 -16.50
N ASP A 90 -5.90 -2.76 -17.45
CA ASP A 90 -5.05 -3.81 -18.02
C ASP A 90 -4.13 -4.40 -16.94
N LEU A 91 -3.64 -3.55 -16.03
CA LEU A 91 -2.82 -3.98 -14.91
C LEU A 91 -3.64 -4.77 -13.87
N ASP A 92 -4.85 -4.31 -13.52
CA ASP A 92 -5.81 -5.06 -12.70
C ASP A 92 -6.10 -6.44 -13.29
N LYS A 93 -6.20 -6.55 -14.62
CA LYS A 93 -6.37 -7.85 -15.29
C LYS A 93 -5.20 -8.80 -15.00
N ILE A 94 -3.98 -8.32 -15.18
CA ILE A 94 -2.76 -9.12 -14.97
C ILE A 94 -2.69 -9.58 -13.50
N VAL A 95 -2.93 -8.67 -12.57
CA VAL A 95 -2.95 -8.95 -11.13
C VAL A 95 -4.03 -9.98 -10.80
N HIS A 96 -5.26 -9.76 -11.27
CA HIS A 96 -6.37 -10.67 -11.05
C HIS A 96 -6.06 -12.08 -11.57
N GLU A 97 -5.67 -12.21 -12.83
CA GLU A 97 -5.39 -13.50 -13.45
C GLU A 97 -4.26 -14.24 -12.73
N PHE A 98 -3.22 -13.52 -12.29
CA PHE A 98 -2.14 -14.12 -11.51
C PHE A 98 -2.64 -14.62 -10.14
N ILE A 99 -3.39 -13.80 -9.39
CA ILE A 99 -3.94 -14.20 -8.08
C ILE A 99 -4.84 -15.45 -8.22
N ILE A 100 -5.71 -15.48 -9.22
CA ILE A 100 -6.57 -16.64 -9.51
C ILE A 100 -5.73 -17.88 -9.82
N SER A 101 -4.63 -17.74 -10.57
CA SER A 101 -3.73 -18.86 -10.89
C SER A 101 -3.09 -19.48 -9.63
N GLN A 102 -2.98 -18.72 -8.54
CA GLN A 102 -2.46 -19.17 -7.25
C GLN A 102 -3.55 -19.77 -6.35
N ASN A 103 -4.79 -19.92 -6.85
CA ASN A 103 -5.98 -20.29 -6.06
C ASN A 103 -6.23 -19.36 -4.86
N ALA A 104 -5.85 -18.09 -5.00
CA ALA A 104 -6.08 -17.05 -4.00
C ALA A 104 -7.22 -16.13 -4.44
N TYR A 105 -7.81 -15.44 -3.48
CA TYR A 105 -8.83 -14.42 -3.72
C TYR A 105 -8.18 -13.02 -3.69
N PRO A 106 -8.44 -12.13 -4.66
CA PRO A 106 -7.97 -10.74 -4.59
C PRO A 106 -8.75 -9.96 -3.54
N SER A 107 -8.14 -9.73 -2.37
CA SER A 107 -8.83 -9.19 -1.19
C SER A 107 -9.60 -7.89 -1.45
N PRO A 108 -9.08 -6.92 -2.23
CA PRO A 108 -9.80 -5.66 -2.44
C PRO A 108 -11.20 -5.84 -3.05
N ILE A 109 -11.47 -6.89 -3.84
CA ILE A 109 -12.80 -7.08 -4.43
C ILE A 109 -13.84 -7.24 -3.33
N GLY A 110 -14.77 -6.29 -3.23
CA GLY A 110 -15.87 -6.29 -2.27
C GLY A 110 -15.50 -5.82 -0.86
N PHE A 111 -14.21 -5.64 -0.55
CA PHE A 111 -13.80 -5.07 0.73
C PHE A 111 -14.31 -3.64 0.85
N MET A 112 -15.22 -3.38 1.79
CA MET A 112 -15.96 -2.11 1.90
C MET A 112 -16.71 -1.68 0.61
N GLY A 113 -16.91 -2.61 -0.33
CA GLY A 113 -17.47 -2.34 -1.66
C GLY A 113 -16.45 -1.94 -2.74
N PHE A 114 -15.14 -2.07 -2.51
CA PHE A 114 -14.13 -1.71 -3.50
C PHE A 114 -14.27 -2.58 -4.78
N PRO A 115 -14.22 -1.99 -5.98
CA PRO A 115 -14.73 -2.65 -7.19
C PRO A 115 -13.69 -3.41 -8.01
N LYS A 116 -12.41 -3.45 -7.60
CA LYS A 116 -11.30 -4.01 -8.39
C LYS A 116 -10.39 -4.91 -7.55
N SER A 117 -9.46 -5.58 -8.20
CA SER A 117 -8.61 -6.63 -7.60
C SER A 117 -7.35 -6.08 -6.94
N VAL A 118 -7.01 -4.82 -7.23
CA VAL A 118 -5.76 -4.15 -6.86
C VAL A 118 -6.02 -2.65 -6.78
N CYS A 119 -5.27 -1.95 -5.94
CA CYS A 119 -5.22 -0.49 -5.93
C CYS A 119 -4.11 -0.01 -6.87
N THR A 120 -4.40 0.97 -7.72
CA THR A 120 -3.41 1.60 -8.62
C THR A 120 -3.45 3.12 -8.44
N SER A 121 -2.46 3.64 -7.72
CA SER A 121 -2.42 5.05 -7.30
C SER A 121 -1.37 5.80 -8.12
N VAL A 122 -1.82 6.50 -9.17
CA VAL A 122 -0.95 7.20 -10.12
C VAL A 122 -0.66 8.62 -9.62
N ASN A 123 0.60 9.06 -9.72
CA ASN A 123 1.07 10.44 -9.47
C ASN A 123 0.61 11.04 -8.12
N GLU A 124 -0.37 11.94 -8.14
CA GLU A 124 -0.92 12.62 -6.97
C GLU A 124 -1.98 11.82 -6.18
N VAL A 125 -2.30 10.61 -6.64
CA VAL A 125 -3.13 9.67 -5.88
C VAL A 125 -2.27 9.08 -4.77
N CYS A 126 -2.66 9.36 -3.52
CA CYS A 126 -1.96 8.91 -2.33
C CYS A 126 -2.13 7.40 -2.11
N CYS A 127 -3.36 6.90 -2.21
CA CYS A 127 -3.70 5.50 -2.02
C CYS A 127 -5.10 5.20 -2.57
N HIS A 128 -5.45 3.92 -2.62
CA HIS A 128 -6.78 3.41 -3.00
C HIS A 128 -7.29 3.86 -4.37
N GLY A 129 -6.41 4.21 -5.30
CA GLY A 129 -6.80 4.53 -6.67
C GLY A 129 -7.48 3.34 -7.34
N ILE A 130 -8.69 3.54 -7.86
CA ILE A 130 -9.44 2.48 -8.54
C ILE A 130 -8.90 2.30 -9.97
N PRO A 131 -8.46 1.09 -10.37
CA PRO A 131 -8.10 0.78 -11.75
C PRO A 131 -9.22 1.16 -12.74
N ASN A 132 -8.85 1.90 -13.79
CA ASN A 132 -9.76 2.48 -14.77
C ASN A 132 -9.14 2.49 -16.17
N LEU A 133 -9.87 3.05 -17.14
CA LEU A 133 -9.45 3.10 -18.55
C LEU A 133 -8.44 4.20 -18.89
N ARG A 134 -7.81 4.86 -17.91
CA ARG A 134 -6.75 5.85 -18.14
C ARG A 134 -5.50 5.16 -18.67
N PRO A 135 -5.00 5.49 -19.87
CA PRO A 135 -3.69 5.02 -20.31
C PRO A 135 -2.58 5.68 -19.48
N LEU A 136 -1.55 4.92 -19.15
CA LEU A 136 -0.33 5.42 -18.52
C LEU A 136 0.48 6.24 -19.52
N ASP A 137 0.87 7.46 -19.13
CA ASP A 137 1.69 8.37 -19.92
C ASP A 137 3.17 8.27 -19.51
N GLY A 138 4.08 8.70 -20.39
CA GLY A 138 5.50 8.90 -20.04
C GLY A 138 5.63 9.84 -18.84
N GLY A 139 6.50 9.49 -17.90
CA GLY A 139 6.71 10.22 -16.64
C GLY A 139 5.67 9.94 -15.54
N ASP A 140 4.67 9.09 -15.76
CA ASP A 140 3.76 8.65 -14.69
C ASP A 140 4.50 7.74 -13.68
N SER A 141 4.30 8.00 -12.39
CA SER A 141 4.62 7.05 -11.31
C SER A 141 3.34 6.42 -10.82
N LEU A 142 3.37 5.15 -10.44
CA LEU A 142 2.22 4.52 -9.80
C LEU A 142 2.63 3.59 -8.66
N ASN A 143 1.91 3.67 -7.55
CA ASN A 143 1.88 2.61 -6.56
C ASN A 143 0.91 1.51 -7.02
N ILE A 144 1.32 0.26 -6.84
CA ILE A 144 0.53 -0.93 -7.09
C ILE A 144 0.44 -1.69 -5.77
N ASP A 145 -0.73 -1.67 -5.17
CA ASP A 145 -0.97 -2.23 -3.84
C ASP A 145 -1.85 -3.49 -3.94
N VAL A 146 -1.25 -4.60 -3.50
CA VAL A 146 -1.69 -5.97 -3.73
C VAL A 146 -1.92 -6.68 -2.41
N THR A 147 -3.20 -6.89 -2.12
CA THR A 147 -3.64 -7.77 -1.05
C THR A 147 -4.32 -9.02 -1.59
N ILE A 148 -3.95 -10.19 -1.07
CA ILE A 148 -4.54 -11.48 -1.45
C ILE A 148 -5.06 -12.23 -0.22
N PHE A 149 -6.03 -13.11 -0.40
CA PHE A 149 -6.55 -14.01 0.62
C PHE A 149 -6.32 -15.47 0.21
N TYR A 150 -5.62 -16.21 1.05
CA TYR A 150 -5.22 -17.58 0.79
C TYR A 150 -5.24 -18.40 2.09
N ASP A 151 -5.87 -19.58 2.06
CA ASP A 151 -5.95 -20.50 3.20
C ASP A 151 -6.43 -19.85 4.52
N GLY A 152 -7.39 -18.93 4.42
CA GLY A 152 -8.01 -18.27 5.57
C GLY A 152 -7.32 -16.99 6.04
N VAL A 153 -6.24 -16.53 5.39
CA VAL A 153 -5.53 -15.30 5.77
C VAL A 153 -5.14 -14.42 4.62
N HIS A 154 -4.89 -13.15 4.95
CA HIS A 154 -4.44 -12.14 4.02
C HIS A 154 -2.90 -12.03 3.96
N GLY A 155 -2.39 -11.64 2.80
CA GLY A 155 -1.02 -11.18 2.60
C GLY A 155 -1.02 -9.89 1.80
N ASP A 156 -0.17 -8.94 2.18
CA ASP A 156 -0.27 -7.55 1.73
C ASP A 156 1.08 -6.89 1.47
N THR A 157 1.15 -6.13 0.39
CA THR A 157 2.34 -5.37 -0.02
C THR A 157 2.04 -4.47 -1.21
N SER A 158 2.81 -3.40 -1.32
CA SER A 158 2.77 -2.49 -2.44
C SER A 158 4.16 -2.14 -2.95
N VAL A 159 4.22 -1.78 -4.23
CA VAL A 159 5.44 -1.43 -4.96
C VAL A 159 5.22 -0.20 -5.82
N MET A 160 6.28 0.60 -5.99
CA MET A 160 6.28 1.67 -6.98
C MET A 160 6.73 1.16 -8.35
N ALA A 161 6.06 1.62 -9.39
CA ALA A 161 6.49 1.50 -10.78
C ALA A 161 6.65 2.90 -11.40
N GLN A 162 7.58 3.00 -12.35
CA GLN A 162 7.90 4.23 -13.07
C GLN A 162 7.74 3.97 -14.57
N VAL A 163 6.94 4.78 -15.24
CA VAL A 163 6.90 4.82 -16.71
C VAL A 163 8.11 5.64 -17.17
N PRO A 164 8.78 5.28 -18.30
CA PRO A 164 9.94 6.03 -18.81
C PRO A 164 9.71 7.54 -18.91
N GLU A 165 10.79 8.32 -18.96
CA GLU A 165 10.79 9.80 -18.93
C GLU A 165 10.47 10.39 -17.54
N MET A 166 10.77 9.63 -16.49
CA MET A 166 10.51 10.05 -15.11
C MET A 166 11.27 11.31 -14.72
N ASN A 167 10.58 12.20 -14.00
CA ASN A 167 11.17 13.36 -13.37
C ASN A 167 12.10 12.93 -12.22
N PRO A 168 13.37 13.38 -12.18
CA PRO A 168 14.32 13.00 -11.12
C PRO A 168 13.84 13.30 -9.69
N GLU A 169 13.02 14.33 -9.47
CA GLU A 169 12.46 14.63 -8.15
C GLU A 169 11.41 13.59 -7.72
N ILE A 170 10.70 12.98 -8.67
CA ILE A 170 9.76 11.88 -8.39
C ILE A 170 10.51 10.57 -8.15
N THR A 171 11.57 10.30 -8.91
CA THR A 171 12.46 9.17 -8.60
C THR A 171 13.04 9.31 -7.19
N LYS A 172 13.50 10.52 -6.81
CA LYS A 172 13.96 10.80 -5.44
C LYS A 172 12.87 10.53 -4.39
N LEU A 173 11.64 10.98 -4.62
CA LEU A 173 10.50 10.71 -3.73
C LEU A 173 10.27 9.20 -3.54
N ILE A 174 10.26 8.45 -4.65
CA ILE A 174 10.08 6.99 -4.65
C ILE A 174 11.19 6.29 -3.86
N ASP A 175 12.44 6.66 -4.11
CA ASP A 175 13.61 6.05 -3.47
C ASP A 175 13.65 6.40 -1.97
N THR A 176 13.34 7.64 -1.59
CA THR A 176 13.27 8.05 -0.18
C THR A 176 12.12 7.35 0.54
N THR A 177 10.99 7.12 -0.12
CA THR A 177 9.87 6.37 0.48
C THR A 177 10.27 4.93 0.78
N GLN A 178 10.97 4.26 -0.15
CA GLN A 178 11.49 2.91 0.10
C GLN A 178 12.53 2.90 1.22
N LYS A 179 13.44 3.88 1.23
CA LYS A 179 14.41 4.05 2.30
C LYS A 179 13.73 4.22 3.67
N ALA A 180 12.69 5.05 3.76
CA ALA A 180 11.94 5.28 4.99
C ALA A 180 11.30 4.00 5.50
N LEU A 181 10.65 3.23 4.60
CA LEU A 181 10.14 1.89 4.91
C LEU A 181 11.26 0.99 5.47
N TYR A 182 12.39 0.91 4.78
CA TYR A 182 13.47 0.00 5.15
C TYR A 182 14.13 0.37 6.49
N GLU A 183 14.39 1.64 6.75
CA GLU A 183 14.93 2.09 8.02
C GLU A 183 13.95 1.83 9.17
N ALA A 184 12.65 2.01 8.95
CA ALA A 184 11.62 1.70 9.94
C ALA A 184 11.51 0.20 10.24
N ILE A 185 11.65 -0.66 9.22
CA ILE A 185 11.68 -2.11 9.43
C ILE A 185 12.91 -2.52 10.25
N LYS A 186 14.09 -1.94 9.99
CA LYS A 186 15.35 -2.31 10.66
C LYS A 186 15.33 -2.17 12.18
N ILE A 187 14.50 -1.27 12.72
CA ILE A 187 14.36 -1.10 14.17
C ILE A 187 13.40 -2.12 14.82
N CYS A 188 12.63 -2.86 14.03
CA CYS A 188 11.59 -3.76 14.52
C CYS A 188 12.19 -4.96 15.26
N LYS A 189 11.80 -5.17 16.51
CA LYS A 189 12.25 -6.31 17.34
C LYS A 189 11.42 -6.39 18.62
N PRO A 190 11.45 -7.52 19.34
CA PRO A 190 10.79 -7.62 20.64
C PRO A 190 11.15 -6.47 21.59
N GLY A 191 10.14 -5.88 22.22
CA GLY A 191 10.26 -4.76 23.15
C GLY A 191 10.37 -3.37 22.52
N GLN A 192 10.53 -3.26 21.19
CA GLN A 192 10.51 -1.97 20.49
C GLN A 192 9.08 -1.39 20.49
N LYS A 193 8.94 -0.09 20.74
CA LYS A 193 7.63 0.59 20.64
C LYS A 193 7.17 0.68 19.19
N PHE A 194 5.88 0.47 18.95
CA PHE A 194 5.28 0.70 17.62
C PHE A 194 5.44 2.15 17.16
N SER A 195 5.28 3.12 18.08
CA SER A 195 5.40 4.55 17.77
C SER A 195 6.76 4.97 17.18
N LYS A 196 7.82 4.18 17.42
CA LYS A 196 9.16 4.44 16.89
C LYS A 196 9.26 4.28 15.37
N ILE A 197 8.30 3.58 14.75
CA ILE A 197 8.21 3.49 13.28
C ILE A 197 7.97 4.88 12.69
N GLY A 198 7.02 5.64 13.25
CA GLY A 198 6.72 6.99 12.80
C GLY A 198 7.88 7.97 12.98
N ASP A 199 8.60 7.88 14.10
CA ASP A 199 9.80 8.70 14.34
C ASP A 199 10.84 8.54 13.21
N ILE A 200 11.13 7.29 12.83
CA ILE A 200 12.13 6.99 11.79
C ILE A 200 11.67 7.44 10.41
N ILE A 201 10.40 7.20 10.07
CA ILE A 201 9.85 7.57 8.77
C ILE A 201 9.85 9.10 8.61
N GLU A 202 9.46 9.83 9.66
CA GLU A 202 9.42 11.29 9.61
C GLU A 202 10.81 11.92 9.55
N GLU A 203 11.80 11.35 10.24
CA GLU A 203 13.21 11.75 10.13
C GLU A 203 13.73 11.56 8.69
N VAL A 204 13.55 10.37 8.11
CA VAL A 204 14.03 10.07 6.74
C VAL A 204 13.32 10.94 5.69
N ALA A 205 12.02 11.17 5.83
CA ALA A 205 11.27 12.04 4.93
C ALA A 205 11.73 13.50 5.04
N GLY A 206 11.88 14.00 6.27
CA GLY A 206 12.26 15.37 6.57
C GLY A 206 13.66 15.74 6.09
N ASP A 207 14.63 14.82 6.24
CA ASP A 207 16.02 15.01 5.76
C ASP A 207 16.10 15.29 4.26
N GLU A 208 15.15 14.77 3.48
CA GLU A 208 15.10 14.94 2.03
C GLU A 208 14.10 16.01 1.56
N GLY A 209 13.38 16.64 2.51
CA GLY A 209 12.40 17.70 2.27
C GLY A 209 11.00 17.22 1.91
N PHE A 210 10.68 15.95 2.15
CA PHE A 210 9.35 15.36 1.93
C PHE A 210 8.51 15.36 3.21
N THR A 211 7.23 15.04 3.09
CA THR A 211 6.30 14.97 4.22
C THR A 211 5.54 13.66 4.23
N VAL A 212 5.13 13.19 5.41
CA VAL A 212 4.40 11.93 5.58
C VAL A 212 2.89 12.16 5.50
N CYS A 213 2.15 11.25 4.86
CA CYS A 213 0.70 11.25 4.89
C CYS A 213 0.18 10.90 6.29
N GLU A 214 -0.71 11.73 6.84
CA GLU A 214 -1.25 11.56 8.18
C GLU A 214 -2.61 10.83 8.21
N LEU A 215 -3.18 10.52 7.04
CA LEU A 215 -4.51 9.92 6.93
C LEU A 215 -4.50 8.39 6.97
N PHE A 216 -3.38 7.77 6.59
CA PHE A 216 -3.28 6.33 6.42
C PHE A 216 -2.11 5.77 7.22
N THR A 217 -2.33 4.56 7.72
CA THR A 217 -1.47 3.87 8.69
C THR A 217 -1.31 2.43 8.24
N GLY A 218 -0.20 1.81 8.60
CA GLY A 218 -0.11 0.36 8.54
C GLY A 218 -1.03 -0.30 9.57
N HIS A 219 -1.16 -1.62 9.46
CA HIS A 219 -2.10 -2.39 10.24
C HIS A 219 -1.58 -3.78 10.56
N GLY A 220 -2.05 -4.36 11.65
CA GLY A 220 -2.00 -5.81 11.83
C GLY A 220 -2.74 -6.51 10.69
N ILE A 221 -2.32 -7.74 10.39
CA ILE A 221 -2.89 -8.53 9.30
C ILE A 221 -2.90 -10.01 9.66
N GLY A 222 -3.99 -10.69 9.29
CA GLY A 222 -4.24 -12.06 9.69
C GLY A 222 -5.43 -12.66 8.94
N GLU A 223 -6.36 -13.23 9.70
CA GLU A 223 -7.66 -13.66 9.20
C GLU A 223 -8.53 -12.47 8.76
N LEU A 224 -8.24 -11.28 9.31
CA LEU A 224 -8.78 -10.00 8.88
C LEU A 224 -7.71 -9.25 8.07
N MET A 225 -8.16 -8.55 7.03
CA MET A 225 -7.29 -7.73 6.17
C MET A 225 -6.63 -6.60 6.97
N HIS A 226 -7.43 -5.81 7.69
CA HIS A 226 -6.96 -4.80 8.64
C HIS A 226 -7.34 -5.22 10.06
N MET A 227 -6.39 -5.19 11.00
CA MET A 227 -6.60 -5.48 12.43
C MET A 227 -5.52 -4.79 13.29
N PRO A 228 -5.61 -4.79 14.64
CA PRO A 228 -4.54 -4.25 15.48
C PRO A 228 -3.22 -5.00 15.30
N PRO A 229 -2.06 -4.33 15.43
CA PRO A 229 -1.87 -2.92 15.83
C PRO A 229 -2.16 -1.92 14.70
N THR A 230 -2.41 -0.66 15.05
CA THR A 230 -2.30 0.46 14.11
C THR A 230 -0.85 0.93 14.05
N ILE A 231 -0.30 1.10 12.85
CA ILE A 231 1.08 1.53 12.64
C ILE A 231 1.10 2.93 12.04
N ILE A 232 1.26 3.93 12.90
CA ILE A 232 1.27 5.33 12.50
C ILE A 232 2.66 5.72 11.95
N HIS A 233 2.68 6.36 10.77
CA HIS A 233 3.91 6.66 10.01
C HIS A 233 4.51 8.04 10.26
N ASN A 234 3.80 8.94 10.94
CA ASN A 234 4.30 10.23 11.42
C ASN A 234 4.54 10.18 12.95
N LEU A 235 5.13 11.23 13.52
CA LEU A 235 5.42 11.38 14.95
C LEU A 235 4.16 11.16 15.78
N ASN A 236 4.22 10.20 16.70
CA ASN A 236 3.08 9.78 17.48
C ASN A 236 3.49 9.16 18.83
N ASP A 237 2.51 8.92 19.68
CA ASP A 237 2.65 8.27 20.98
C ASP A 237 1.84 6.96 21.08
N TYR A 238 1.59 6.28 19.94
CA TYR A 238 0.82 5.03 19.91
C TYR A 238 1.37 4.02 20.92
N PRO A 239 0.50 3.45 21.78
CA PRO A 239 0.96 2.64 22.90
C PRO A 239 1.42 1.25 22.46
N GLY A 240 2.12 0.56 23.37
CA GLY A 240 2.48 -0.84 23.20
C GLY A 240 3.87 -1.06 22.60
N VAL A 241 4.28 -2.33 22.64
CA VAL A 241 5.57 -2.80 22.16
C VAL A 241 5.38 -4.04 21.31
N MET A 242 6.27 -4.24 20.36
CA MET A 242 6.35 -5.41 19.50
C MET A 242 6.71 -6.64 20.33
N VAL A 243 6.06 -7.77 20.07
CA VAL A 243 6.38 -9.07 20.67
C VAL A 243 6.45 -10.16 19.59
N PRO A 244 7.22 -11.25 19.82
CA PRO A 244 7.29 -12.36 18.87
C PRO A 244 5.89 -12.87 18.48
N GLY A 245 5.68 -13.06 17.18
CA GLY A 245 4.41 -13.49 16.61
C GLY A 245 3.45 -12.36 16.22
N ASN A 246 3.78 -11.08 16.48
CA ASN A 246 3.06 -9.98 15.83
C ASN A 246 3.35 -9.98 14.33
N VAL A 247 2.31 -9.77 13.53
CA VAL A 247 2.41 -9.58 12.08
C VAL A 247 1.64 -8.33 11.69
N PHE A 248 2.29 -7.39 11.01
CA PHE A 248 1.72 -6.10 10.63
C PHE A 248 2.40 -5.51 9.39
N THR A 249 1.76 -4.54 8.76
CA THR A 249 2.29 -3.78 7.62
C THR A 249 2.99 -2.51 8.10
N ILE A 250 4.03 -2.11 7.36
CA ILE A 250 4.56 -0.75 7.38
C ILE A 250 4.42 -0.25 5.95
N GLU A 251 3.70 0.86 5.75
CA GLU A 251 3.25 1.32 4.42
C GLU A 251 3.30 2.85 4.26
N PRO A 252 4.45 3.51 4.49
CA PRO A 252 4.54 4.96 4.46
C PRO A 252 4.15 5.52 3.10
N ILE A 253 3.29 6.54 3.13
CA ILE A 253 3.00 7.38 1.96
C ILE A 253 3.73 8.70 2.18
N LEU A 254 4.71 9.01 1.33
CA LEU A 254 5.39 10.31 1.32
C LEU A 254 4.85 11.20 0.20
N LEU A 255 4.86 12.51 0.45
CA LEU A 255 4.46 13.54 -0.50
C LEU A 255 5.59 14.55 -0.73
N MET A 256 5.58 15.20 -1.89
CA MET A 256 6.54 16.27 -2.21
C MET A 256 6.49 17.44 -1.21
N ARG A 257 5.32 17.67 -0.58
CA ARG A 257 5.09 18.71 0.43
C ARG A 257 3.85 18.37 1.25
N HIS A 258 3.72 19.00 2.41
CA HIS A 258 2.46 18.98 3.15
C HIS A 258 1.40 19.74 2.36
N ASP A 259 0.25 19.12 2.14
CA ASP A 259 -0.88 19.72 1.43
C ASP A 259 -2.21 19.10 1.89
N GLN A 260 -3.30 19.56 1.30
CA GLN A 260 -4.64 19.04 1.55
C GLN A 260 -4.85 17.70 0.84
N TYR A 261 -5.72 16.89 1.44
CA TYR A 261 -6.19 15.62 0.86
C TYR A 261 -7.65 15.75 0.45
N LEU A 262 -8.01 15.16 -0.68
CA LEU A 262 -9.36 15.07 -1.16
C LEU A 262 -9.69 13.62 -1.48
N MET A 263 -10.84 13.15 -0.99
CA MET A 263 -11.41 11.88 -1.41
C MET A 263 -12.37 12.13 -2.58
N TRP A 264 -12.23 11.36 -3.65
CA TRP A 264 -13.14 11.41 -4.78
C TRP A 264 -14.52 10.83 -4.43
N LYS A 265 -15.52 11.11 -5.27
CA LYS A 265 -16.91 10.64 -5.14
C LYS A 265 -17.05 9.13 -5.32
N ASP A 266 -16.00 8.45 -5.77
CA ASP A 266 -15.93 6.98 -5.75
C ASP A 266 -15.80 6.41 -4.33
N ASN A 267 -15.54 7.26 -3.33
CA ASN A 267 -15.35 6.94 -1.90
C ASN A 267 -14.07 6.15 -1.57
N PHE A 268 -13.14 6.04 -2.51
CA PHE A 268 -11.88 5.31 -2.31
C PHE A 268 -10.67 6.16 -2.68
N THR A 269 -10.64 6.72 -3.88
CA THR A 269 -9.45 7.39 -4.41
C THR A 269 -9.15 8.64 -3.57
N VAL A 270 -8.01 8.63 -2.87
CA VAL A 270 -7.52 9.80 -2.11
C VAL A 270 -6.38 10.45 -2.85
N VAL A 271 -6.49 11.76 -3.08
CA VAL A 271 -5.51 12.55 -3.82
C VAL A 271 -5.01 13.73 -3.01
N SER A 272 -3.78 14.15 -3.30
CA SER A 272 -3.26 15.46 -2.91
C SER A 272 -3.02 16.29 -4.18
N PRO A 273 -3.95 17.15 -4.61
CA PRO A 273 -3.91 17.77 -5.94
C PRO A 273 -2.57 18.47 -6.24
N ASP A 274 -2.02 18.22 -7.43
CA ASP A 274 -0.73 18.76 -7.87
C ASP A 274 0.45 18.45 -6.92
N ASN A 275 0.33 17.38 -6.14
CA ASN A 275 1.30 16.96 -5.14
C ASN A 275 1.53 15.44 -5.24
N PRO A 276 2.52 15.03 -6.06
CA PRO A 276 2.84 13.63 -6.22
C PRO A 276 3.16 12.95 -4.88
N SER A 277 2.77 11.68 -4.80
CA SER A 277 3.00 10.81 -3.65
C SER A 277 3.66 9.51 -4.09
N ALA A 278 4.35 8.87 -3.16
CA ALA A 278 4.86 7.51 -3.33
C ALA A 278 4.56 6.70 -2.08
N GLN A 279 4.36 5.40 -2.27
CA GLN A 279 4.09 4.44 -1.20
C GLN A 279 4.84 3.15 -1.49
N TRP A 280 5.42 2.57 -0.44
CA TRP A 280 5.98 1.23 -0.44
C TRP A 280 5.47 0.52 0.79
N GLU A 281 5.32 -0.80 0.71
CA GLU A 281 4.83 -1.57 1.85
C GLU A 281 5.45 -2.95 1.96
N HIS A 282 5.64 -3.36 3.21
CA HIS A 282 5.89 -4.76 3.55
C HIS A 282 5.08 -5.22 4.75
N MET A 283 4.78 -6.52 4.74
CA MET A 283 4.27 -7.28 5.87
C MET A 283 5.45 -7.86 6.67
N ILE A 284 5.49 -7.55 7.96
CA ILE A 284 6.60 -7.82 8.87
C ILE A 284 6.14 -8.76 9.97
N LEU A 285 6.88 -9.84 10.18
CA LEU A 285 6.74 -10.71 11.35
C LEU A 285 7.80 -10.34 12.39
N ILE A 286 7.39 -10.13 13.63
CA ILE A 286 8.33 -10.03 14.75
C ILE A 286 8.73 -11.44 15.19
N THR A 287 10.02 -11.70 15.21
CA THR A 287 10.61 -12.98 15.64
C THR A 287 11.21 -12.83 17.03
N GLU A 288 11.68 -13.94 17.62
CA GLU A 288 12.32 -13.93 18.94
C GLU A 288 13.53 -12.99 19.05
N ASN A 289 14.23 -12.72 17.94
CA ASN A 289 15.49 -11.96 17.94
C ASN A 289 15.48 -10.75 16.99
N GLY A 290 14.33 -10.40 16.41
CA GLY A 290 14.26 -9.32 15.42
C GLY A 290 12.97 -9.38 14.61
N TYR A 291 13.12 -9.35 13.29
CA TYR A 291 12.02 -9.36 12.34
C TYR A 291 12.29 -10.29 11.15
N GLU A 292 11.23 -10.62 10.42
CA GLU A 292 11.27 -11.27 9.12
C GLU A 292 10.35 -10.48 8.18
N VAL A 293 10.86 -10.08 7.01
CA VAL A 293 10.05 -9.41 5.98
C VAL A 293 9.36 -10.48 5.15
N LEU A 294 8.06 -10.67 5.37
CA LEU A 294 7.30 -11.76 4.76
C LEU A 294 7.03 -11.55 3.28
N THR A 295 6.90 -10.29 2.84
CA THR A 295 6.69 -9.90 1.43
C THR A 295 7.95 -9.42 0.74
N LYS A 296 9.13 -9.81 1.24
CA LYS A 296 10.41 -9.47 0.60
C LYS A 296 10.44 -10.00 -0.84
N ARG A 297 10.82 -9.15 -1.79
CA ARG A 297 10.97 -9.51 -3.21
C ARG A 297 12.40 -9.93 -3.54
N GLU A 298 12.57 -10.66 -4.64
CA GLU A 298 13.89 -11.18 -5.04
C GLU A 298 14.88 -10.09 -5.45
N ASP A 299 14.39 -8.95 -5.98
CA ASP A 299 15.23 -7.83 -6.41
C ASP A 299 15.58 -6.85 -5.27
N GLU A 300 15.15 -7.12 -4.05
CA GLU A 300 15.40 -6.26 -2.89
C GLU A 300 16.67 -6.66 -2.13
N THR A 301 17.63 -5.73 -2.12
CA THR A 301 18.87 -5.84 -1.35
C THR A 301 18.84 -4.90 -0.15
N GLY A 302 19.37 -5.35 1.00
CA GLY A 302 19.55 -4.49 2.17
C GLY A 302 18.35 -4.41 3.12
N ILE A 303 17.36 -5.28 2.93
CA ILE A 303 16.25 -5.56 3.85
C ILE A 303 16.10 -7.06 4.07
#